data_AF-A0A1M6VHE1-F1
#
_entry.id   AF-A0A1M6VHE1-F1
#
_cell.length_a   1.000
_cell.length_b   1.000
_cell.length_c   1.000
_cell.angle_alpha   90.00
_cell.angle_beta   90.00
_cell.angle_gamma   90.00
#
_symmetry.space_group_name_H-M   'P 1'
#
loop_
_entity.id
_entity.type
_entity.pdbx_description
1 polymer ?
#
loop_
_entity_poly.entity_id
_entity_poly.type
_entity_poly.pdbx_seq_one_letter_code
_entity_poly.pdbx_strand_id
1 'polypeptide(L)'
;MNLVERVCGHTWMILRHKYWVFRFCCIAGIPWQGFMHDWSKFSPTEFIESVKYYNGKVSPIKICKQKNNGLSMAWIHHHGRNLHHYEAWWDNFDHGAYPQDMPYKYAVELICDSLGAGKAYGRDKFTFQAEYEWWQNKCATGIGMSPNMQAFVERIMSQLAKTNDLTLLRPESTWAIYKETVKEGKHEHPDFRYQEV
;
A
#
# COMPACT_ATOMS: atom_id res chain seq x y z
N MET A 1 23.45 -15.88 -0.71
CA MET A 1 22.76 -16.17 0.55
C MET A 1 22.34 -17.62 0.52
N ASN A 2 22.61 -18.38 1.57
CA ASN A 2 22.09 -19.74 1.74
C ASN A 2 20.59 -19.71 2.08
N LEU A 3 19.91 -20.86 2.10
CA LEU A 3 18.47 -20.91 2.35
C LEU A 3 18.08 -20.34 3.72
N VAL A 4 18.83 -20.67 4.77
CA VAL A 4 18.55 -20.23 6.14
C VAL A 4 18.61 -18.71 6.25
N GLU A 5 19.65 -18.09 5.71
CA GLU A 5 19.81 -16.62 5.68
C GLU A 5 18.62 -15.94 4.99
N ARG A 6 18.08 -16.54 3.93
CA ARG A 6 16.97 -15.98 3.16
C ARG A 6 15.65 -16.11 3.91
N VAL A 7 15.41 -17.26 4.52
CA VAL A 7 14.23 -17.50 5.37
C VAL A 7 14.23 -16.53 6.56
N CYS A 8 15.33 -16.47 7.31
CA CYS A 8 15.45 -15.59 8.47
C CYS A 8 15.37 -14.11 8.07
N GLY A 9 16.10 -13.71 7.03
CA GLY A 9 16.11 -12.33 6.56
C GLY A 9 14.76 -11.87 6.03
N HIS A 10 14.05 -12.71 5.26
CA HIS A 10 12.73 -12.36 4.75
C HIS A 10 11.69 -12.28 5.88
N THR A 11 11.68 -13.26 6.79
CA THR A 11 10.79 -13.28 7.96
C THR A 11 10.99 -12.04 8.82
N TRP A 12 12.25 -11.68 9.11
CA TRP A 12 12.57 -10.47 9.85
C TRP A 12 12.02 -9.20 9.19
N MET A 13 12.17 -9.08 7.87
CA MET A 13 11.65 -7.92 7.14
C MET A 13 10.12 -7.85 7.16
N ILE A 14 9.40 -8.99 7.05
CA ILE A 14 7.94 -9.03 7.19
C ILE A 14 7.53 -8.54 8.59
N LEU A 15 8.14 -9.10 9.65
CA LEU A 15 7.79 -8.76 11.03
C LEU A 15 8.10 -7.29 11.35
N ARG A 16 9.24 -6.77 10.88
CA ARG A 16 9.61 -5.36 11.05
C ARG A 16 8.63 -4.42 10.35
N HIS A 17 8.21 -4.75 9.13
CA HIS A 17 7.18 -4.00 8.39
C HIS A 17 5.86 -3.99 9.15
N LYS A 18 5.33 -5.17 9.48
CA LYS A 18 4.09 -5.34 10.25
C LYS A 18 4.11 -4.57 11.57
N TYR A 19 5.23 -4.55 12.29
CA TYR A 19 5.36 -3.79 13.53
C TYR A 19 5.12 -2.29 13.33
N TRP A 20 5.73 -1.70 12.31
CA TRP A 20 5.57 -0.26 12.03
C TRP A 20 4.17 0.06 11.51
N VAL A 21 3.61 -0.77 10.62
CA VAL A 21 2.23 -0.61 10.16
C VAL A 21 1.26 -0.67 11.33
N PHE A 22 1.40 -1.68 12.21
CA PHE A 22 0.58 -1.78 13.42
C PHE A 22 0.68 -0.52 14.28
N ARG A 23 1.90 0.01 14.49
CA ARG A 23 2.09 1.23 15.28
C ARG A 23 1.38 2.46 14.67
N PHE A 24 1.45 2.64 13.34
CA PHE A 24 0.74 3.73 12.67
C PHE A 24 -0.78 3.52 12.69
N CYS A 25 -1.26 2.29 12.47
CA CYS A 25 -2.68 1.94 12.57
C CYS A 25 -3.25 2.16 13.97
N CYS A 26 -2.46 1.98 15.04
CA CYS A 26 -2.86 2.33 16.40
C CYS A 26 -3.10 3.84 16.56
N ILE A 27 -2.25 4.69 15.97
CA ILE A 27 -2.43 6.15 15.96
C ILE A 27 -3.69 6.51 15.15
N ALA A 28 -3.91 5.81 14.03
CA ALA A 28 -5.03 6.04 13.13
C ALA A 28 -6.36 5.41 13.57
N GLY A 29 -6.43 4.84 14.77
CA GLY A 29 -7.66 4.27 15.33
C GLY A 29 -8.17 3.00 14.62
N ILE A 30 -7.30 2.31 13.87
CA ILE A 30 -7.60 1.02 13.21
C ILE A 30 -6.66 -0.11 13.67
N PRO A 31 -6.45 -0.33 14.99
CA PRO A 31 -5.44 -1.27 15.50
C PRO A 31 -5.67 -2.71 15.04
N TRP A 32 -6.92 -3.16 14.94
CA TRP A 32 -7.24 -4.50 14.43
C TRP A 32 -6.83 -4.68 12.96
N GLN A 33 -7.05 -3.66 12.12
CA GLN A 33 -6.62 -3.67 10.73
C GLN A 33 -5.08 -3.78 10.64
N GLY A 34 -4.36 -2.97 11.42
CA GLY A 34 -2.89 -3.02 11.48
C GLY A 34 -2.32 -4.33 12.05
N PHE A 35 -3.02 -4.98 12.99
CA PHE A 35 -2.63 -6.30 13.48
C PHE A 35 -2.79 -7.36 12.38
N MET A 36 -3.91 -7.29 11.64
CA MET A 36 -4.25 -8.22 10.57
C MET A 36 -3.50 -7.97 9.25
N HIS A 37 -2.87 -6.81 9.10
CA HIS A 37 -2.11 -6.40 7.93
C HIS A 37 -1.14 -7.48 7.46
N ASP A 38 -1.21 -7.90 6.19
CA ASP A 38 -0.20 -8.75 5.55
C ASP A 38 0.05 -10.14 6.17
N TRP A 39 -0.91 -10.72 6.88
CA TRP A 39 -0.78 -12.12 7.30
C TRP A 39 -0.64 -13.11 6.14
N SER A 40 -1.15 -12.75 4.95
CA SER A 40 -1.01 -13.58 3.76
C SER A 40 0.46 -13.80 3.33
N LYS A 41 1.40 -12.95 3.78
CA LYS A 41 2.85 -13.09 3.54
C LYS A 41 3.44 -14.40 4.05
N PHE A 42 2.78 -15.02 5.03
CA PHE A 42 3.19 -16.31 5.59
C PHE A 42 2.54 -17.50 4.89
N SER A 43 1.66 -17.27 3.91
CA SER A 43 1.12 -18.34 3.08
C SER A 43 2.22 -18.98 2.23
N PRO A 44 2.10 -20.28 1.87
CA PRO A 44 3.07 -20.94 0.99
C PRO A 44 3.28 -20.20 -0.34
N THR A 45 2.20 -19.68 -0.93
CA THR A 45 2.20 -18.93 -2.21
C THR A 45 3.11 -17.72 -2.16
N GLU A 46 3.05 -16.93 -1.09
CA GLU A 46 3.83 -15.70 -0.96
C GLU A 46 5.21 -15.95 -0.38
N PHE A 47 5.29 -16.75 0.68
CA PHE A 47 6.51 -16.92 1.45
C PHE A 47 7.58 -17.68 0.67
N ILE A 48 7.23 -18.78 0.00
CA ILE A 48 8.19 -19.62 -0.73
C ILE A 48 8.79 -18.84 -1.91
N GLU A 49 7.94 -18.17 -2.70
CA GLU A 49 8.41 -17.33 -3.81
C GLU A 49 9.30 -16.20 -3.30
N SER A 50 8.89 -15.52 -2.23
CA SER A 50 9.65 -14.41 -1.68
C SER A 50 10.99 -14.84 -1.11
N VAL A 51 11.07 -15.97 -0.38
CA VAL A 51 12.34 -16.56 0.05
C VAL A 51 13.21 -16.92 -1.16
N LYS A 52 12.63 -17.50 -2.22
CA LYS A 52 13.34 -17.85 -3.49
C LYS A 52 13.94 -16.63 -4.20
N TYR A 53 13.45 -15.41 -3.98
CA TYR A 53 14.00 -14.19 -4.59
C TYR A 53 14.62 -13.20 -3.60
N TYR A 54 14.62 -13.50 -2.30
CA TYR A 54 15.21 -12.64 -1.27
C TYR A 54 16.71 -12.44 -1.48
N ASN A 55 17.14 -11.17 -1.40
CA ASN A 55 18.53 -10.72 -1.56
C ASN A 55 18.97 -9.69 -0.50
N GLY A 56 18.10 -9.34 0.45
CA GLY A 56 18.38 -8.36 1.52
C GLY A 56 18.45 -6.88 1.09
N LYS A 57 18.29 -6.56 -0.20
CA LYS A 57 18.46 -5.19 -0.73
C LYS A 57 17.16 -4.57 -1.23
N VAL A 58 16.34 -5.34 -1.92
CA VAL A 58 15.07 -4.88 -2.51
C VAL A 58 13.98 -5.92 -2.28
N SER A 59 12.72 -5.54 -2.50
CA SER A 59 11.58 -6.46 -2.40
C SER A 59 11.79 -7.70 -3.27
N PRO A 60 11.58 -8.93 -2.74
CA PRO A 60 11.65 -10.16 -3.51
C PRO A 60 10.70 -10.18 -4.72
N ILE A 61 9.53 -9.54 -4.59
CA ILE A 61 8.54 -9.41 -5.67
C ILE A 61 9.17 -8.68 -6.87
N LYS A 62 9.96 -7.62 -6.65
CA LYS A 62 10.62 -6.87 -7.72
C LYS A 62 11.58 -7.77 -8.50
N ILE A 63 12.39 -8.56 -7.79
CA ILE A 63 13.34 -9.49 -8.42
C ILE A 63 12.60 -10.63 -9.14
N CYS A 64 11.51 -11.14 -8.57
CA CYS A 64 10.65 -12.14 -9.19
C CYS A 64 10.10 -11.64 -10.54
N LYS A 65 9.47 -10.46 -10.54
CA LYS A 65 8.93 -9.83 -11.77
C LYS A 65 10.00 -9.61 -12.82
N GLN A 66 11.18 -9.11 -12.43
CA GLN A 66 12.31 -8.94 -13.37
C GLN A 66 12.76 -10.24 -14.04
N LYS A 67 12.67 -11.37 -13.33
CA LYS A 67 13.11 -12.68 -13.83
C LYS A 67 12.01 -13.46 -14.55
N ASN A 68 10.75 -13.10 -14.35
CA ASN A 68 9.58 -13.83 -14.84
C ASN A 68 8.66 -12.94 -15.68
N ASN A 69 9.23 -12.11 -16.58
CA ASN A 69 8.48 -11.28 -17.54
C ASN A 69 7.38 -10.41 -16.91
N GLY A 70 7.63 -9.84 -15.73
CA GLY A 70 6.69 -8.98 -15.01
C GLY A 70 5.74 -9.71 -14.05
N LEU A 71 5.75 -11.05 -14.02
CA LEU A 71 4.85 -11.87 -13.20
C LEU A 71 5.44 -12.21 -11.82
N SER A 72 4.60 -12.14 -10.79
CA SER A 72 4.88 -12.66 -9.45
C SER A 72 3.58 -13.21 -8.87
N MET A 73 3.55 -14.51 -8.58
CA MET A 73 2.36 -15.15 -8.00
C MET A 73 2.16 -14.68 -6.55
N ALA A 74 3.27 -14.41 -5.84
CA ALA A 74 3.20 -13.78 -4.53
C ALA A 74 2.50 -12.42 -4.59
N TRP A 75 2.82 -11.58 -5.59
CA TRP A 75 2.18 -10.28 -5.74
C TRP A 75 0.67 -10.41 -6.01
N ILE A 76 0.28 -11.24 -6.97
CA ILE A 76 -1.14 -11.46 -7.33
C ILE A 76 -1.94 -11.94 -6.11
N HIS A 77 -1.41 -12.93 -5.40
CA HIS A 77 -2.06 -13.47 -4.20
C HIS A 77 -2.18 -12.44 -3.08
N HIS A 78 -1.14 -11.62 -2.91
CA HIS A 78 -1.02 -10.63 -1.85
C HIS A 78 -1.96 -9.44 -2.03
N HIS A 79 -1.92 -8.74 -3.17
CA HIS A 79 -2.81 -7.59 -3.37
C HIS A 79 -4.28 -8.03 -3.44
N GLY A 80 -4.57 -9.22 -3.98
CA GLY A 80 -5.93 -9.78 -3.99
C GLY A 80 -6.49 -10.17 -2.61
N ARG A 81 -5.66 -10.26 -1.56
CA ARG A 81 -6.09 -10.60 -0.19
C ARG A 81 -5.95 -9.46 0.81
N ASN A 82 -5.07 -8.50 0.54
CA ASN A 82 -4.84 -7.35 1.42
C ASN A 82 -5.37 -6.10 0.72
N LEU A 83 -6.60 -5.74 1.08
CA LEU A 83 -7.38 -4.72 0.37
C LEU A 83 -6.90 -3.27 0.60
N HIS A 84 -5.82 -3.05 1.33
CA HIS A 84 -5.13 -1.75 1.33
C HIS A 84 -4.32 -1.52 0.05
N HIS A 85 -4.10 -2.56 -0.76
CA HIS A 85 -3.54 -2.42 -2.10
C HIS A 85 -4.63 -1.97 -3.09
N TYR A 86 -4.46 -0.77 -3.62
CA TYR A 86 -5.35 -0.18 -4.62
C TYR A 86 -5.45 -1.02 -5.91
N GLU A 87 -4.48 -1.90 -6.17
CA GLU A 87 -4.51 -2.84 -7.30
C GLU A 87 -5.69 -3.82 -7.24
N ALA A 88 -6.26 -4.08 -6.05
CA ALA A 88 -7.47 -4.89 -5.89
C ALA A 88 -8.76 -4.12 -6.20
N TRP A 89 -8.68 -2.80 -6.35
CA TRP A 89 -9.80 -1.90 -6.52
C TRP A 89 -9.90 -1.44 -7.97
N TRP A 90 -9.82 -2.38 -8.89
CA TRP A 90 -10.09 -2.17 -10.31
C TRP A 90 -11.33 -2.97 -10.68
N ASP A 91 -12.21 -2.37 -11.47
CA ASP A 91 -13.46 -2.99 -11.89
C ASP A 91 -13.72 -2.70 -13.37
N ASN A 92 -14.75 -3.30 -13.94
CA ASN A 92 -15.19 -3.08 -15.32
C ASN A 92 -14.09 -3.43 -16.36
N PHE A 93 -13.39 -4.55 -16.15
CA PHE A 93 -12.24 -4.95 -16.97
C PHE A 93 -12.59 -5.15 -18.45
N ASP A 94 -13.79 -5.65 -18.75
CA ASP A 94 -14.24 -5.90 -20.12
C ASP A 94 -14.61 -4.61 -20.89
N HIS A 95 -14.75 -3.48 -20.18
CA HIS A 95 -15.11 -2.17 -20.76
C HIS A 95 -14.14 -1.06 -20.36
N GLY A 96 -12.85 -1.39 -20.32
CA GLY A 96 -11.77 -0.40 -20.23
C GLY A 96 -11.07 -0.31 -18.89
N ALA A 97 -11.46 -1.12 -17.91
CA ALA A 97 -10.88 -1.26 -16.57
C ALA A 97 -10.70 0.09 -15.83
N TYR A 98 -11.39 0.29 -14.71
CA TYR A 98 -11.33 1.57 -14.00
C TYR A 98 -11.08 1.41 -12.50
N PRO A 99 -10.26 2.29 -11.90
CA PRO A 99 -9.95 2.24 -10.47
C PRO A 99 -11.12 2.76 -9.61
N GLN A 100 -11.44 2.04 -8.54
CA GLN A 100 -12.43 2.39 -7.54
C GLN A 100 -11.80 3.15 -6.38
N ASP A 101 -12.63 3.96 -5.72
CA ASP A 101 -12.30 4.52 -4.41
C ASP A 101 -12.30 3.42 -3.34
N MET A 102 -11.22 3.35 -2.56
CA MET A 102 -11.13 2.40 -1.46
C MET A 102 -12.01 2.85 -0.29
N PRO A 103 -12.69 1.92 0.41
CA PRO A 103 -13.32 2.20 1.69
C PRO A 103 -12.31 2.77 2.70
N TYR A 104 -12.79 3.69 3.54
CA TYR A 104 -11.97 4.46 4.50
C TYR A 104 -10.91 3.64 5.25
N LYS A 105 -11.29 2.49 5.83
CA LYS A 105 -10.36 1.66 6.61
C LYS A 105 -9.14 1.17 5.79
N TYR A 106 -9.33 0.86 4.51
CA TYR A 106 -8.26 0.39 3.62
C TYR A 106 -7.47 1.57 3.05
N ALA A 107 -8.11 2.71 2.80
CA ALA A 107 -7.45 3.95 2.45
C ALA A 107 -6.47 4.41 3.55
N VAL A 108 -6.89 4.38 4.81
CA VAL A 108 -6.04 4.70 5.95
C VAL A 108 -4.95 3.64 6.16
N GLU A 109 -5.27 2.35 5.98
CA GLU A 109 -4.28 1.29 6.04
C GLU A 109 -3.20 1.46 4.96
N LEU A 110 -3.53 1.90 3.74
CA LEU A 110 -2.55 2.20 2.68
C LEU A 110 -1.53 3.28 3.11
N ILE A 111 -1.98 4.33 3.80
CA ILE A 111 -1.09 5.36 4.36
C ILE A 111 -0.16 4.73 5.40
N CYS A 112 -0.73 3.95 6.32
CA CYS A 112 0.03 3.28 7.37
C CYS A 112 1.04 2.26 6.81
N ASP A 113 0.66 1.52 5.76
CA ASP A 113 1.51 0.60 5.01
C ASP A 113 2.70 1.34 4.39
N SER A 114 2.43 2.45 3.68
CA SER A 114 3.48 3.26 3.04
C SER A 114 4.50 3.77 4.07
N LEU A 115 4.02 4.40 5.16
CA LEU A 115 4.89 4.88 6.24
C LEU A 115 5.63 3.73 6.95
N GLY A 116 4.95 2.59 7.12
CA GLY A 116 5.51 1.37 7.71
C GLY A 116 6.64 0.79 6.88
N ALA A 117 6.48 0.74 5.56
CA ALA A 117 7.50 0.33 4.61
C ALA A 117 8.70 1.29 4.68
N GLY A 118 8.43 2.60 4.64
CA GLY A 118 9.44 3.63 4.84
C GLY A 118 10.30 3.39 6.08
N LYS A 119 9.68 3.18 7.24
CA LYS A 119 10.38 2.90 8.50
C LYS A 119 11.10 1.54 8.49
N ALA A 120 10.51 0.54 7.88
CA ALA A 120 11.08 -0.81 7.82
C ALA A 120 12.36 -0.84 6.97
N TYR A 121 12.33 -0.26 5.78
CA TYR A 121 13.42 -0.29 4.81
C TYR A 121 14.40 0.89 4.97
N GLY A 122 13.91 2.11 5.20
CA GLY A 122 14.71 3.33 5.32
C GLY A 122 15.47 3.47 6.65
N ARG A 123 14.99 2.80 7.71
CA ARG A 123 15.61 2.83 9.05
C ARG A 123 15.86 4.27 9.52
N ASP A 124 17.11 4.61 9.80
CA ASP A 124 17.53 5.92 10.32
C ASP A 124 17.45 7.03 9.26
N LYS A 125 17.31 6.67 7.98
CA LYS A 125 17.12 7.60 6.87
C LYS A 125 15.67 7.97 6.60
N PHE A 126 14.73 7.37 7.34
CA PHE A 126 13.31 7.67 7.17
C PHE A 126 13.03 9.13 7.53
N THR A 127 12.36 9.84 6.62
CA THR A 127 11.73 11.13 6.88
C THR A 127 10.37 11.15 6.18
N PHE A 128 9.40 11.91 6.69
CA PHE A 128 8.13 12.08 5.99
C PHE A 128 8.30 12.76 4.62
N GLN A 129 9.33 13.62 4.50
CA GLN A 129 9.73 14.22 3.24
C GLN A 129 10.16 13.17 2.20
N ALA A 130 10.96 12.18 2.58
CA ALA A 130 11.38 11.11 1.67
C ALA A 130 10.20 10.20 1.23
N GLU A 131 9.24 9.94 2.13
CA GLU A 131 8.02 9.20 1.76
C GLU A 131 7.14 10.00 0.80
N TYR A 132 7.02 11.31 1.01
CA TYR A 132 6.30 12.18 0.10
C TYR A 132 6.97 12.26 -1.28
N GLU A 133 8.31 12.38 -1.33
CA GLU A 133 9.07 12.30 -2.59
C GLU A 133 8.87 10.95 -3.30
N TRP A 134 8.84 9.84 -2.56
CA TRP A 134 8.53 8.53 -3.12
C TRP A 134 7.12 8.50 -3.73
N TRP A 135 6.13 9.06 -3.03
CA TRP A 135 4.76 9.17 -3.53
C TRP A 135 4.67 10.01 -4.80
N GLN A 136 5.32 11.18 -4.84
CA GLN A 136 5.36 12.04 -6.03
C GLN A 136 5.98 11.31 -7.22
N ASN A 137 7.08 10.61 -7.02
CA ASN A 137 7.71 9.80 -8.05
C ASN A 137 6.78 8.69 -8.55
N LYS A 138 6.04 8.03 -7.65
CA LYS A 138 5.08 6.99 -8.01
C LYS A 138 3.94 7.53 -8.87
N CYS A 139 3.37 8.68 -8.52
CA CYS A 139 2.37 9.37 -9.34
C CYS A 139 2.91 9.75 -10.71
N ALA A 140 4.13 10.30 -10.79
CA ALA A 140 4.76 10.70 -12.05
C ALA A 140 5.01 9.52 -13.01
N THR A 141 5.19 8.30 -12.47
CA THR A 141 5.38 7.08 -13.28
C THR A 141 4.08 6.37 -13.68
N GLY A 142 2.92 6.94 -13.33
CA GLY A 142 1.60 6.35 -13.57
C GLY A 142 1.17 5.48 -12.38
N ILE A 143 0.10 5.90 -11.71
CA ILE A 143 -0.49 5.18 -10.59
C ILE A 143 -1.92 4.74 -10.90
N GLY A 144 -2.23 3.49 -10.56
CA GLY A 144 -3.54 2.90 -10.81
C GLY A 144 -4.59 3.21 -9.74
N MET A 145 -4.67 4.46 -9.30
CA MET A 145 -5.65 4.93 -8.31
C MET A 145 -6.59 5.96 -8.95
N SER A 146 -7.83 6.04 -8.46
CA SER A 146 -8.73 7.13 -8.82
C SER A 146 -8.13 8.50 -8.41
N PRO A 147 -8.50 9.61 -9.09
CA PRO A 147 -8.07 10.96 -8.69
C PRO A 147 -8.46 11.32 -7.24
N ASN A 148 -9.63 10.88 -6.77
CA ASN A 148 -10.09 11.07 -5.40
C ASN A 148 -9.13 10.41 -4.38
N MET A 149 -8.74 9.16 -4.63
CA MET A 149 -7.78 8.43 -3.77
C MET A 149 -6.38 9.02 -3.85
N GLN A 150 -5.93 9.46 -5.03
CA GLN A 150 -4.65 10.17 -5.15
C GLN A 150 -4.66 11.46 -4.34
N ALA A 151 -5.74 12.25 -4.39
CA ALA A 151 -5.89 13.47 -3.59
C ALA A 151 -5.89 13.19 -2.08
N PHE A 152 -6.51 12.09 -1.64
CA PHE A 152 -6.48 11.64 -0.25
C PHE A 152 -5.04 11.38 0.22
N VAL A 153 -4.28 10.57 -0.54
CA VAL A 153 -2.89 10.22 -0.20
C VAL A 153 -1.99 11.44 -0.26
N GLU A 154 -2.09 12.23 -1.32
CA GLU A 154 -1.34 13.46 -1.55
C GLU A 154 -1.47 14.42 -0.37
N ARG A 155 -2.71 14.66 0.09
CA ARG A 155 -2.95 15.61 1.18
C ARG A 155 -2.33 15.16 2.49
N ILE A 156 -2.42 13.87 2.81
CA ILE A 156 -1.81 13.35 4.04
C ILE A 156 -0.28 13.36 3.94
N MET A 157 0.30 12.84 2.86
CA MET A 157 1.75 12.73 2.69
C MET A 157 2.43 14.10 2.66
N SER A 158 1.88 15.07 1.92
CA SER A 158 2.43 16.43 1.85
C SER A 158 2.36 17.16 3.20
N GLN A 159 1.25 17.01 3.95
CA GLN A 159 1.11 17.61 5.27
C GLN A 159 2.02 16.95 6.30
N LEU A 160 2.19 15.62 6.28
CA LEU A 160 3.16 14.91 7.11
C LEU A 160 4.58 15.38 6.81
N ALA A 161 4.95 15.52 5.53
CA ALA A 161 6.26 16.03 5.12
C ALA A 161 6.52 17.45 5.63
N LYS A 162 5.51 18.32 5.57
CA LYS A 162 5.60 19.72 6.01
C LYS A 162 5.68 19.87 7.54
N THR A 163 4.92 19.07 8.28
CA THR A 163 4.70 19.30 9.72
C THR A 163 5.46 18.33 10.61
N ASN A 164 5.82 17.14 10.09
CA ASN A 164 6.26 15.99 10.86
C ASN A 164 5.29 15.59 12.00
N ASP A 165 4.02 15.99 11.91
CA ASP A 165 3.03 15.78 12.97
C ASP A 165 2.18 14.53 12.73
N LEU A 166 2.46 13.49 13.52
CA LEU A 166 1.71 12.23 13.47
C LEU A 166 0.27 12.35 13.97
N THR A 167 -0.13 13.44 14.62
CA THR A 167 -1.54 13.65 14.99
C THR A 167 -2.44 13.77 13.77
N LEU A 168 -1.89 14.08 12.59
CA LEU A 168 -2.59 14.02 11.31
C LEU A 168 -3.13 12.63 10.98
N LEU A 169 -2.53 11.56 11.51
CA LEU A 169 -3.03 10.21 11.31
C LEU A 169 -4.27 9.90 12.16
N ARG A 170 -4.60 10.71 13.17
CA ARG A 170 -5.75 10.43 14.05
C ARG A 170 -7.07 10.40 13.26
N PRO A 171 -8.05 9.58 13.71
CA PRO A 171 -9.29 9.36 12.98
C PRO A 171 -10.01 10.64 12.56
N GLU A 172 -10.02 11.68 13.40
CA GLU A 172 -10.71 12.94 13.11
C GLU A 172 -10.10 13.62 11.88
N SER A 173 -8.77 13.69 11.81
CA SER A 173 -8.02 14.30 10.73
C SER A 173 -8.14 13.51 9.43
N THR A 174 -7.91 12.19 9.48
CA THR A 174 -7.97 11.33 8.29
C THR A 174 -9.40 11.21 7.76
N TRP A 175 -10.41 11.17 8.63
CA TRP A 175 -11.81 11.14 8.19
C TRP A 175 -12.23 12.45 7.52
N ALA A 176 -11.83 13.60 8.07
CA ALA A 176 -12.12 14.90 7.46
C ALA A 176 -11.56 14.99 6.03
N ILE A 177 -10.29 14.59 5.85
CA ILE A 177 -9.65 14.58 4.54
C ILE A 177 -10.34 13.58 3.60
N TYR A 178 -10.63 12.35 4.07
CA TYR A 178 -11.31 11.34 3.26
C TYR A 178 -12.70 11.79 2.80
N LYS A 179 -13.46 12.44 3.70
CA LYS A 179 -14.79 12.96 3.36
C LYS A 179 -14.71 13.99 2.23
N GLU A 180 -13.80 14.95 2.34
CA GLU A 180 -13.62 15.99 1.34
C GLU A 180 -13.12 15.43 0.00
N THR A 181 -12.09 14.57 0.01
CA THR A 181 -11.44 14.12 -1.24
C THR A 181 -12.13 12.94 -1.90
N VAL A 182 -12.79 12.07 -1.13
CA VAL A 182 -13.36 10.81 -1.64
C VAL A 182 -14.89 10.81 -1.63
N LYS A 183 -15.54 11.23 -0.53
CA LYS A 183 -17.02 11.22 -0.46
C LYS A 183 -17.67 12.38 -1.19
N GLU A 184 -17.05 13.55 -1.13
CA GLU A 184 -17.52 14.78 -1.78
C GLU A 184 -16.79 15.04 -3.11
N GLY A 185 -15.78 14.22 -3.42
CA GLY A 185 -15.06 14.25 -4.68
C GLY A 185 -16.00 13.98 -5.86
N LYS A 186 -15.94 14.84 -6.87
CA LYS A 186 -16.78 14.78 -8.07
C LYS A 186 -16.17 13.94 -9.20
N HIS A 187 -15.33 12.96 -8.89
CA HIS A 187 -14.77 12.12 -9.94
C HIS A 187 -15.91 11.31 -10.59
N GLU A 188 -16.23 11.64 -11.84
CA GLU A 188 -17.29 10.98 -12.59
C GLU A 188 -16.88 9.54 -12.89
N HIS A 189 -17.70 8.60 -12.44
CA HIS A 189 -17.58 7.21 -12.84
C HIS A 189 -18.02 7.07 -14.32
N PRO A 190 -17.42 6.17 -15.10
CA PRO A 190 -17.88 5.87 -16.45
C PRO A 190 -19.39 5.59 -16.47
N ASP A 191 -20.10 6.03 -17.50
CA ASP A 191 -21.52 5.75 -17.64
C ASP A 191 -21.75 4.26 -17.98
N PHE A 192 -22.29 3.50 -17.03
CA PHE A 192 -22.55 2.06 -17.17
C PHE A 192 -23.82 1.74 -17.98
N ARG A 193 -24.59 2.75 -18.41
CA ARG A 193 -25.90 2.57 -19.08
C ARG A 193 -25.85 1.83 -20.43
N TYR A 194 -24.66 1.60 -20.98
CA TYR A 194 -24.46 0.91 -22.27
C TYR A 194 -23.85 -0.49 -22.15
N GLN A 195 -23.82 -1.08 -20.94
CA GLN A 195 -23.15 -2.36 -20.67
C GLN A 195 -24.09 -3.57 -20.59
N GLU A 196 -25.36 -3.44 -20.99
CA GLU A 196 -26.24 -4.60 -21.15
C GLU A 196 -25.87 -5.34 -22.44
N VAL A 197 -25.20 -6.49 -22.28
CA VAL A 197 -25.04 -7.52 -23.32
C VAL A 197 -25.49 -8.86 -22.76
#